data_AF-A0A0C2DB95-F1
#
_entry.id   AF-A0A0C2DB95-F1
#
_cell.length_a   1.000
_cell.length_b   1.000
_cell.length_c   1.000
_cell.angle_alpha   90.00
_cell.angle_beta   90.00
_cell.angle_gamma   90.00
#
_symmetry.space_group_name_H-M   'P 1'
#
loop_
_entity.id
_entity.type
_entity.pdbx_description
1 polymer ?
#
loop_
_entity_poly.entity_id
_entity_poly.type
_entity_poly.pdbx_seq_one_letter_code
_entity_poly.pdbx_strand_id
1 'polypeptide(L)' 'MRLRCFGHVLRATKQSVEKIAHEFGVPGKRPRGRPTQRWADTLHKDLRIVGLHPDQAHERSKWRLQSRTADRATTRDKR' A
#
# COMPACT_ATOMS: atom_id res chain seq x y z
N MET A 1 9.05 2.59 -2.13
CA MET A 1 8.09 3.41 -2.86
C MET A 1 6.64 3.00 -2.61
N ARG A 2 6.34 1.76 -2.18
CA ARG A 2 4.97 1.21 -2.12
C ARG A 2 4.05 1.99 -1.17
N LEU A 3 4.46 2.16 0.09
CA LEU A 3 3.67 2.91 1.08
C LEU A 3 3.55 4.40 0.75
N ARG A 4 4.55 4.98 0.07
CA ARG A 4 4.50 6.38 -0.36
C ARG A 4 3.40 6.60 -1.41
N CYS A 5 3.30 5.71 -2.40
CA CYS A 5 2.21 5.72 -3.39
C CYS A 5 0.86 5.41 -2.74
N PHE A 6 0.81 4.42 -1.85
CA PHE A 6 -0.44 4.07 -1.18
C PHE A 6 -1.00 5.22 -0.33
N GLY A 7 -0.15 5.94 0.40
CA GLY A 7 -0.58 7.13 1.12
C GLY A 7 -1.12 8.24 0.22
N HIS A 8 -0.65 8.34 -1.03
CA HIS A 8 -1.21 9.28 -2.01
C HIS A 8 -2.65 8.88 -2.37
N VAL A 9 -2.89 7.61 -2.69
CA VAL A 9 -4.23 7.06 -2.95
C VAL A 9 -5.17 7.26 -1.76
N LEU A 10 -4.69 7.04 -0.52
CA LEU A 10 -5.52 7.19 0.68
C LEU A 10 -5.96 8.63 0.94
N ARG A 11 -5.11 9.61 0.60
CA ARG A 11 -5.37 11.05 0.73
C ARG A 11 -6.10 11.64 -0.48
N ALA A 12 -6.27 10.87 -1.55
CA ALA A 12 -6.97 11.34 -2.73
C ALA A 12 -8.45 11.58 -2.43
N THR A 13 -9.07 12.48 -3.20
CA THR A 13 -10.49 12.78 -3.04
C THR A 13 -11.33 11.54 -3.37
N LYS A 14 -12.52 11.42 -2.77
CA LYS A 14 -13.39 10.25 -3.00
C LYS A 14 -13.76 10.03 -4.47
N GLN A 15 -13.83 11.11 -5.25
CA GLN A 15 -14.16 11.08 -6.67
C GLN A 15 -12.94 10.89 -7.58
N SER A 16 -11.74 10.82 -7.00
CA SER A 16 -10.53 10.61 -7.78
C SER A 16 -10.48 9.18 -8.34
N VAL A 17 -9.93 9.05 -9.54
CA VAL A 17 -9.81 7.76 -10.24
C VAL A 17 -8.99 6.78 -9.41
N GLU A 18 -7.93 7.26 -8.75
CA GLU A 18 -7.08 6.45 -7.89
C GLU A 18 -7.81 5.88 -6.68
N LYS A 19 -8.70 6.67 -6.03
CA LYS A 19 -9.48 6.21 -4.88
C LYS A 19 -10.55 5.22 -5.31
N ILE A 20 -11.28 5.53 -6.39
CA ILE A 20 -12.30 4.66 -6.96
C ILE A 20 -11.69 3.32 -7.38
N ALA A 21 -10.57 3.33 -8.11
CA ALA A 21 -9.88 2.12 -8.55
C ALA A 21 -9.36 1.27 -7.38
N HIS A 22 -8.99 1.90 -6.26
CA HIS A 22 -8.57 1.19 -5.06
C HIS A 22 -9.75 0.52 -4.32
N GLU A 23 -10.89 1.18 -4.24
CA GLU A 23 -12.10 0.66 -3.59
C GLU A 23 -12.84 -0.37 -4.47
N PHE A 24 -12.62 -0.34 -5.78
CA PHE A 24 -13.28 -1.23 -6.73
C PHE A 24 -12.83 -2.68 -6.58
N GLY A 25 -13.75 -3.54 -6.14
CA GLY A 25 -13.59 -4.99 -6.13
C GLY A 25 -14.14 -5.62 -7.43
N VAL A 26 -13.29 -6.28 -8.21
CA VAL A 26 -13.75 -7.07 -9.36
C VAL A 26 -14.35 -8.40 -8.85
N PRO A 27 -15.65 -8.66 -9.03
CA PRO A 27 -16.25 -9.94 -8.68
C PRO A 27 -15.72 -11.03 -9.63
N GLY A 28 -15.48 -12.23 -9.09
CA GLY A 28 -15.06 -13.40 -9.86
C GLY A 28 -13.81 -14.09 -9.34
N LYS A 29 -13.67 -15.37 -9.66
CA LYS A 29 -12.50 -16.18 -9.29
C LYS A 29 -11.40 -15.94 -10.32
N ARG A 30 -10.22 -15.55 -9.86
CA ARG A 30 -9.06 -15.31 -10.74
C ARG A 30 -8.62 -16.64 -11.39
N PRO A 31 -8.31 -16.67 -12.70
CA PRO A 31 -7.83 -17.88 -13.36
C PRO A 31 -6.48 -18.34 -12.78
N ARG A 32 -6.24 -19.66 -12.81
CA ARG A 32 -5.00 -20.28 -12.32
C ARG A 32 -3.82 -19.87 -13.21
N GLY A 33 -2.69 -19.52 -12.60
CA GLY A 33 -1.42 -19.29 -13.31
C GLY A 33 -0.59 -18.13 -12.74
N ARG A 34 -1.21 -16.99 -12.42
CA ARG A 34 -0.51 -15.84 -11.82
C ARG A 34 -0.32 -16.02 -10.31
N PRO A 35 0.77 -15.49 -9.71
CA PRO A 35 0.91 -15.43 -8.26
C PRO A 35 -0.38 -14.92 -7.58
N THR A 36 -0.84 -15.64 -6.58
CA THR A 36 -2.08 -15.35 -5.84
C THR A 36 -1.96 -14.05 -5.04
N GLN A 37 -0.74 -13.69 -4.64
CA GLN A 37 -0.47 -12.51 -3.82
C GLN A 37 -0.81 -11.22 -4.56
N ARG A 38 -1.77 -10.48 -4.03
CA ARG A 38 -2.21 -9.18 -4.53
C ARG A 38 -1.23 -8.10 -4.09
N TRP A 39 -1.19 -7.00 -4.82
CA TRP A 39 -0.46 -5.81 -4.36
C TRP A 39 -0.98 -5.32 -3.00
N ALA A 40 -2.29 -5.40 -2.78
CA ALA A 40 -2.93 -5.11 -1.48
C ALA A 40 -2.39 -6.01 -0.34
N ASP A 41 -2.16 -7.29 -0.60
CA ASP A 41 -1.63 -8.21 0.43
C ASP A 41 -0.20 -7.81 0.83
N THR A 42 0.62 -7.40 -0.14
CA THR A 42 1.96 -6.88 0.11
C THR A 42 1.92 -5.56 0.86
N LEU A 43 0.99 -4.65 0.53
CA LEU A 43 0.79 -3.40 1.25
C LEU A 43 0.41 -3.64 2.71
N HIS A 44 -0.51 -4.56 2.99
CA HIS A 44 -0.88 -4.91 4.36
C HIS A 44 0.31 -5.45 5.16
N LYS A 45 1.16 -6.28 4.54
CA LYS A 45 2.40 -6.75 5.18
C LYS A 45 3.36 -5.60 5.46
N ASP A 46 3.60 -4.72 4.49
CA ASP A 46 4.48 -3.57 4.64
C ASP A 46 4.00 -2.64 5.77
N LEU A 47 2.69 -2.35 5.81
CA LEU A 47 2.05 -1.56 6.87
C LEU A 47 2.23 -2.20 8.25
N ARG A 48 2.05 -3.52 8.36
CA ARG A 48 2.27 -4.27 9.60
C ARG A 48 3.72 -4.20 10.07
N ILE A 49 4.68 -4.32 9.14
CA ILE A 49 6.11 -4.27 9.44
C ILE A 49 6.52 -2.91 10.03
N VAL A 50 5.97 -1.81 9.51
CA VAL A 50 6.27 -0.46 10.03
C VAL A 50 5.29 0.03 11.10
N GLY A 51 4.37 -0.82 11.54
CA GLY A 51 3.38 -0.50 12.59
C GLY A 51 2.47 0.68 12.23
N LEU A 52 2.09 0.80 10.96
CA LEU A 52 1.37 1.96 10.45
C LEU A 52 -0.03 1.59 9.98
N HIS A 53 -1.03 2.37 10.41
CA HIS A 53 -2.43 2.17 10.03
C HIS A 53 -2.80 3.05 8.82
N PRO A 54 -3.63 2.59 7.86
CA PRO A 54 -4.08 3.38 6.72
C PRO A 54 -4.65 4.76 7.09
N ASP A 55 -5.41 4.87 8.19
CA ASP A 55 -6.01 6.14 8.62
C ASP A 55 -4.97 7.22 8.95
N GLN A 56 -3.76 6.80 9.32
CA GLN A 56 -2.63 7.68 9.62
C GLN A 56 -2.02 8.28 8.34
N ALA A 57 -2.56 7.98 7.15
CA ALA A 57 -2.15 8.62 5.90
C ALA A 57 -2.26 10.14 5.91
N HIS A 58 -3.16 10.71 6.72
CA HIS A 58 -3.31 12.15 6.86
C HIS A 58 -2.21 12.77 7.74
N GLU A 59 -1.57 12.00 8.62
CA GLU A 59 -0.38 12.40 9.39
C GLU A 59 0.87 12.39 8.49
N ARG A 60 1.00 13.40 7.61
CA ARG A 60 2.03 13.42 6.54
C ARG A 60 3.46 13.21 7.04
N SER A 61 3.83 13.79 8.18
CA SER A 61 5.18 13.66 8.75
C SER A 61 5.46 12.22 9.19
N LYS A 62 4.53 11.62 9.94
CA LYS A 62 4.60 10.24 10.41
C LYS A 62 4.63 9.25 9.25
N TRP A 63 3.74 9.44 8.28
CA TRP A 63 3.69 8.61 7.07
C TRP A 63 5.00 8.64 6.28
N ARG A 64 5.58 9.84 6.07
CA ARG A 64 6.85 9.99 5.35
C ARG A 64 8.01 9.30 6.05
N LEU A 65 8.09 9.43 7.38
CA LEU A 65 9.15 8.80 8.17
C LEU A 65 9.08 7.27 8.07
N GLN A 66 7.90 6.70 8.33
CA GLN A 66 7.71 5.25 8.38
C GLN A 66 7.80 4.60 7.00
N SER A 67 7.27 5.24 5.95
CA SER A 67 7.39 4.74 4.58
C SER A 67 8.83 4.71 4.08
N ARG A 68 9.70 5.64 4.53
CA ARG A 68 11.15 5.58 4.26
C ARG A 68 11.81 4.37 4.94
N THR A 69 11.39 4.02 6.16
CA THR A 69 11.89 2.85 6.87
C THR A 69 11.51 1.55 6.15
N ALA A 70 10.26 1.40 5.71
CA ALA A 70 9.82 0.26 4.90
C ALA A 70 10.69 0.08 3.64
N ASP A 71 10.96 1.18 2.94
CA ASP A 71 11.76 1.17 1.72
C ASP A 71 13.19 0.71 1.97
N ARG A 72 13.79 1.11 3.10
CA ARG A 72 15.12 0.67 3.55
C ARG A 72 15.15 -0.80 3.96
N ALA A 73 14.06 -1.33 4.53
CA ALA A 73 13.98 -2.75 4.89
C ALA A 73 13.98 -3.62 3.62
N THR A 74 13.23 -3.22 2.58
CA THR A 74 13.22 -3.95 1.30
C THR A 74 14.51 -3.88 0.48
N THR A 75 15.35 -2.86 0.67
CA THR A 75 16.67 -2.81 0.02
C THR A 75 17.73 -3.65 0.72
N ARG A 76 17.52 -4.03 1.98
CA ARG A 76 18.47 -4.84 2.76
C ARG A 76 18.35 -6.36 2.52
N ASP A 77 17.18 -6.81 2.06
CA ASP A 77 16.86 -8.22 1.76
C ASP A 77 17.50 -8.74 0.45
N LYS A 78 18.24 -7.89 -0.28
CA LYS A 78 18.88 -8.26 -1.57
C LYS A 78 20.36 -8.67 -1.45
N ARG A 79 20.78 -9.36 -0.37
CA ARG A 79 22.16 -9.85 -0.24
C ARG A 79 22.22 -11.35 -0.07
#